data_AF-A0AAW9K3K1-F1
#
_entry.id   AF-A0AAW9K3K1-F1
#
_cell.length_a   1.000
_cell.length_b   1.000
_cell.length_c   1.000
_cell.angle_alpha   90.00
_cell.angle_beta   90.00
_cell.angle_gamma   90.00
#
_symmetry.space_group_name_H-M   'P 1'
#
loop_
_entity.id
_entity.type
_entity.pdbx_description
1 polymer ?
#
loop_
_entity_poly.entity_id
_entity_poly.type
_entity_poly.pdbx_seq_one_letter_code
_entity_poly.pdbx_strand_id
1 'polypeptide(L)'
;ENYYNFWNVPSKYVPTGDGENFYEVKDRAFKAINEILEKEKGKTVLVVPHTITLKSYLCELEKRDIDTLWDPPFIKQTSLTEINFTEDGYDMPLVACMEHHEYARKEFNEFK
;
A
#
# COMPACT_ATOMS: atom_id res chain seq x y z
N GLU A 1 17.72 13.57 9.36
CA GLU A 1 17.61 12.13 9.70
C GLU A 1 16.21 11.58 9.44
N ASN A 2 15.17 12.10 10.09
CA ASN A 2 13.79 11.61 9.88
C ASN A 2 13.31 11.57 8.42
N TYR A 3 13.64 12.59 7.61
CA TYR A 3 13.32 12.57 6.18
C TYR A 3 14.00 11.40 5.45
N TYR A 4 15.24 11.07 5.80
CA TYR A 4 15.94 9.91 5.23
C TYR A 4 15.30 8.61 5.70
N ASN A 5 15.01 8.48 7.00
CA ASN A 5 14.36 7.30 7.55
C ASN A 5 12.97 7.08 6.94
N PHE A 6 12.22 8.15 6.69
CA PHE A 6 10.91 8.08 6.05
C PHE A 6 10.96 7.34 4.71
N TRP A 7 11.98 7.57 3.89
CA TRP A 7 12.10 6.97 2.55
C TRP A 7 12.97 5.71 2.47
N ASN A 8 13.92 5.52 3.38
CA ASN A 8 14.96 4.48 3.23
C ASN A 8 15.01 3.47 4.37
N VAL A 9 14.60 3.86 5.58
CA VAL A 9 14.58 2.97 6.75
C VAL A 9 13.31 3.24 7.57
N PRO A 10 12.10 2.94 7.03
CA PRO A 10 10.81 3.13 7.69
C PRO A 10 10.77 2.70 9.17
N SER A 11 11.46 1.63 9.54
CA SER A 11 11.57 1.12 10.91
C SER A 11 12.17 2.12 11.91
N LYS A 12 12.95 3.09 11.42
CA LYS A 12 13.61 4.15 12.21
C LYS A 12 12.94 5.51 12.10
N TYR A 13 11.83 5.62 11.36
CA TYR A 13 11.10 6.88 11.27
C TYR A 13 10.39 7.18 12.59
N VAL A 14 10.61 8.37 13.14
CA VAL A 14 9.95 8.83 14.37
C VAL A 14 9.05 10.01 13.99
N PRO A 15 7.73 9.93 14.15
CA PRO A 15 6.83 11.03 13.82
C PRO A 15 7.10 12.27 14.68
N THR A 16 6.81 13.45 14.13
CA THR A 16 6.83 14.72 14.89
C THR A 16 5.45 15.00 15.47
N GLY A 17 5.39 15.43 16.73
CA GLY A 17 4.11 15.69 17.41
C GLY A 17 3.28 14.41 17.53
N ASP A 18 1.97 14.53 17.30
CA ASP A 18 1.01 13.42 17.38
C ASP A 18 0.83 12.67 16.05
N GLY A 19 1.87 12.66 15.21
CA GLY A 19 1.87 11.91 13.95
C GLY A 19 2.01 10.40 14.16
N GLU A 20 1.71 9.63 13.12
CA GLU A 20 1.83 8.16 13.15
C GLU A 20 3.19 7.71 12.59
N ASN A 21 3.75 6.65 13.17
CA ASN A 21 4.84 5.88 12.58
C ASN A 21 4.29 4.82 11.59
N PHE A 22 5.18 4.18 10.82
CA PHE A 22 4.75 3.23 9.78
C PHE A 22 4.13 1.94 10.33
N TYR A 23 4.50 1.50 11.53
CA TYR A 23 3.86 0.34 12.17
C TYR A 23 2.43 0.65 12.58
N GLU A 24 2.18 1.83 13.16
CA GLU A 24 0.82 2.27 13.53
C GLU A 24 -0.10 2.32 12.31
N VAL A 25 0.37 2.91 11.20
CA VAL A 25 -0.39 2.95 9.94
C VAL A 25 -0.63 1.54 9.39
N LYS A 26 0.37 0.66 9.46
CA LYS A 26 0.26 -0.73 9.02
C LYS A 26 -0.81 -1.50 9.79
N ASP A 27 -0.76 -1.45 11.11
CA ASP A 27 -1.68 -2.18 11.98
C ASP A 27 -3.12 -1.69 11.77
N ARG A 28 -3.34 -0.37 11.72
CA ARG A 28 -4.69 0.16 11.51
C ARG A 28 -5.22 -0.07 10.09
N ALA A 29 -4.36 -0.01 9.06
CA ALA A 29 -4.76 -0.25 7.68
C ALA A 29 -5.15 -1.72 7.49
N PHE A 30 -4.35 -2.64 8.03
CA PHE A 30 -4.64 -4.06 7.99
C PHE A 30 -5.94 -4.38 8.72
N LYS A 31 -6.14 -3.85 9.93
CA LYS A 31 -7.39 -4.04 10.68
C LYS A 31 -8.60 -3.51 9.91
N ALA A 32 -8.58 -2.25 9.49
CA ALA A 32 -9.74 -1.61 8.86
C ALA A 32 -10.16 -2.29 7.55
N ILE A 33 -9.19 -2.68 6.71
CA ILE A 33 -9.51 -3.35 5.45
C ILE A 33 -10.04 -4.77 5.70
N ASN A 34 -9.46 -5.54 6.63
CA ASN A 34 -9.98 -6.87 6.96
C ASN A 34 -11.39 -6.83 7.58
N GLU A 35 -11.71 -5.81 8.38
CA GLU A 35 -13.08 -5.61 8.88
C GLU A 35 -14.08 -5.38 7.74
N ILE A 36 -13.70 -4.64 6.69
CA ILE A 36 -14.52 -4.45 5.49
C ILE A 36 -14.67 -5.78 4.73
N LEU A 37 -13.58 -6.51 4.53
CA LEU A 37 -13.59 -7.79 3.80
C LEU A 37 -14.45 -8.85 4.49
N GLU A 38 -14.38 -8.96 5.82
CA GLU A 38 -15.21 -9.90 6.57
C GLU A 38 -16.70 -9.50 6.53
N LYS A 39 -16.99 -8.21 6.69
CA LYS A 39 -18.37 -7.70 6.63
C LYS A 39 -19.01 -7.92 5.25
N GLU A 40 -18.23 -7.80 4.18
CA GLU A 40 -18.71 -7.88 2.80
C GLU A 40 -18.28 -9.19 2.12
N LYS A 41 -18.07 -10.26 2.89
CA LYS A 41 -17.61 -11.56 2.42
C LYS A 41 -18.45 -12.08 1.24
N GLY A 42 -17.76 -12.52 0.18
CA GLY A 42 -18.37 -13.03 -1.06
C GLY A 42 -18.80 -11.96 -2.06
N LYS A 43 -18.49 -10.68 -1.80
CA LYS A 43 -18.76 -9.57 -2.73
C LYS A 43 -17.46 -8.97 -3.28
N THR A 44 -17.58 -8.26 -4.39
CA THR A 44 -16.53 -7.35 -4.88
C THR A 44 -16.66 -6.01 -4.16
N VAL A 45 -15.56 -5.53 -3.56
CA VAL A 45 -15.48 -4.25 -2.86
C VAL A 45 -14.39 -3.39 -3.47
N LEU A 46 -14.66 -2.10 -3.64
CA LEU A 46 -13.65 -1.10 -3.98
C LEU A 46 -13.25 -0.31 -2.74
N VAL A 47 -11.95 -0.28 -2.45
CA VAL A 47 -11.36 0.58 -1.41
C VAL A 47 -10.55 1.67 -2.11
N VAL A 48 -10.71 2.93 -1.69
CA VAL A 48 -9.95 4.08 -2.22
C VAL A 48 -9.01 4.61 -1.14
N PRO A 49 -7.79 4.06 -1.01
CA PRO A 49 -6.82 4.48 -0.01
C PRO A 49 -5.84 5.54 -0.54
N HIS A 50 -4.97 6.02 0.35
CA HIS A 50 -3.72 6.71 -0.02
C HIS A 50 -2.55 5.72 -0.13
N THR A 51 -1.44 6.15 -0.75
CA THR A 51 -0.26 5.31 -1.02
C THR A 51 0.28 4.59 0.21
N ILE A 52 0.50 5.29 1.33
CA ILE A 52 1.06 4.67 2.54
C ILE A 52 0.08 3.63 3.09
N THR A 53 -1.22 3.95 3.16
CA THR A 53 -2.24 2.99 3.61
C THR A 53 -2.24 1.71 2.76
N LEU A 54 -2.20 1.83 1.42
CA LEU A 54 -2.15 0.67 0.53
C LEU A 54 -0.85 -0.11 0.68
N LYS A 55 0.30 0.57 0.68
CA LYS A 55 1.61 -0.07 0.84
C LYS A 55 1.74 -0.77 2.18
N SER A 56 1.25 -0.17 3.26
CA SER A 56 1.27 -0.79 4.58
C SER A 56 0.35 -2.00 4.65
N TYR A 57 -0.86 -1.93 4.05
CA TYR A 57 -1.74 -3.09 3.95
C TYR A 57 -1.06 -4.25 3.21
N LEU A 58 -0.48 -3.98 2.02
CA LEU A 58 0.23 -5.00 1.24
C LEU A 58 1.46 -5.55 1.98
N CYS A 59 2.23 -4.69 2.65
CA CYS A 59 3.38 -5.10 3.46
C CYS A 59 2.97 -6.11 4.55
N GLU A 60 1.85 -5.88 5.24
CA GLU A 60 1.34 -6.81 6.26
C GLU A 60 0.73 -8.07 5.65
N LEU A 61 -0.01 -7.94 4.54
CA LEU A 61 -0.63 -9.05 3.83
C LEU A 61 0.42 -10.03 3.28
N GLU A 62 1.52 -9.51 2.75
CA GLU A 62 2.67 -10.26 2.20
C GLU A 62 3.70 -10.64 3.29
N LYS A 63 3.49 -10.23 4.54
CA LYS A 63 4.41 -10.46 5.68
C LYS A 63 5.84 -9.98 5.39
N ARG A 64 5.96 -8.84 4.71
CA ARG A 64 7.23 -8.20 4.39
C ARG A 64 7.75 -7.36 5.56
N ASP A 65 9.07 -7.17 5.58
CA ASP A 65 9.73 -6.24 6.49
C ASP A 65 9.26 -4.80 6.19
N ILE A 66 8.99 -4.00 7.22
CA ILE A 66 8.55 -2.61 7.06
C ILE A 66 9.59 -1.78 6.29
N ASP A 67 10.87 -2.13 6.37
CA ASP A 67 11.91 -1.40 5.64
C ASP A 67 11.81 -1.59 4.11
N THR A 68 11.01 -2.56 3.65
CA THR A 68 10.67 -2.76 2.22
C THR A 68 9.39 -2.06 1.80
N LEU A 69 8.80 -1.19 2.64
CA LEU A 69 7.53 -0.51 2.34
C LEU A 69 7.52 0.20 0.99
N TRP A 70 8.66 0.79 0.61
CA TRP A 70 8.82 1.58 -0.62
C TRP A 70 9.28 0.78 -1.84
N ASP A 71 9.48 -0.54 -1.71
CA ASP A 71 9.87 -1.38 -2.83
C ASP A 71 8.86 -1.26 -3.98
N PRO A 72 9.30 -1.44 -5.25
CA PRO A 72 8.39 -1.43 -6.40
C PRO A 72 7.19 -2.39 -6.25
N PRO A 73 6.07 -2.12 -6.94
CA PRO A 73 5.85 -1.01 -7.86
C PRO A 73 5.49 0.31 -7.16
N PHE A 74 5.69 1.43 -7.85
CA PHE A 74 5.23 2.74 -7.38
C PHE A 74 3.71 2.86 -7.53
N ILE A 75 3.00 3.27 -6.46
CA ILE A 75 1.55 3.48 -6.50
C ILE A 75 1.26 4.86 -7.11
N LYS A 76 0.87 4.86 -8.39
CA LYS A 76 0.45 6.08 -9.09
C LYS A 76 -0.97 6.47 -8.70
N GLN A 77 -1.33 7.74 -8.93
CA GLN A 77 -2.71 8.20 -8.75
C GLN A 77 -3.65 7.31 -9.57
N THR A 78 -4.75 6.91 -8.93
CA THR A 78 -5.80 6.04 -9.50
C THR A 78 -5.31 4.69 -10.06
N SER A 79 -4.10 4.23 -9.70
CA SER A 79 -3.66 2.89 -10.06
C SER A 79 -4.52 1.81 -9.41
N LEU A 80 -4.79 0.73 -10.13
CA LEU A 80 -5.61 -0.38 -9.66
C LEU A 80 -4.74 -1.51 -9.10
N THR A 81 -4.99 -1.89 -7.85
CA THR A 81 -4.54 -3.18 -7.29
C THR A 81 -5.77 -4.03 -7.05
N GLU A 82 -5.80 -5.21 -7.64
CA GLU A 82 -6.86 -6.19 -7.48
C GLU A 82 -6.33 -7.35 -6.64
N ILE A 83 -7.11 -7.79 -5.65
CA ILE A 83 -6.76 -8.90 -4.77
C ILE A 83 -7.97 -9.83 -4.69
N ASN A 84 -7.78 -11.08 -5.09
CA ASN A 84 -8.78 -12.12 -5.02
C ASN A 84 -8.48 -13.02 -3.82
N PHE A 85 -9.34 -13.00 -2.81
CA PHE A 85 -9.22 -13.87 -1.64
C PHE A 85 -9.96 -15.18 -1.86
N THR A 86 -9.29 -16.31 -1.59
CA THR A 86 -9.83 -17.67 -1.68
C THR A 86 -9.61 -18.41 -0.36
N GLU A 87 -10.12 -19.64 -0.25
CA GLU A 87 -9.87 -20.47 0.93
C GLU A 87 -8.39 -20.83 1.10
N ASP A 88 -7.65 -20.90 -0.01
CA ASP A 88 -6.23 -21.28 -0.04
C ASP A 88 -5.26 -20.08 0.09
N GLY A 89 -5.79 -18.85 0.22
CA GLY A 89 -4.99 -17.63 0.35
C GLY A 89 -5.51 -16.49 -0.52
N TYR A 90 -4.64 -15.88 -1.32
CA TYR A 90 -5.02 -14.82 -2.23
C TYR A 90 -4.12 -14.78 -3.48
N ASP A 91 -4.65 -14.24 -4.57
CA ASP A 91 -3.90 -13.82 -5.75
C ASP A 91 -4.07 -12.33 -6.01
N MET A 92 -3.09 -11.73 -6.68
CA MET A 92 -3.10 -10.31 -7.06
C MET A 92 -2.89 -10.18 -8.56
N PRO A 93 -3.94 -10.30 -9.39
CA PRO A 93 -3.78 -10.30 -10.85
C PRO A 93 -3.31 -8.94 -11.37
N LEU A 94 -3.59 -7.86 -10.62
CA LEU A 94 -3.16 -6.51 -10.92
C LEU A 94 -2.52 -5.89 -9.68
N VAL A 95 -1.32 -5.32 -9.84
CA VAL A 95 -0.67 -4.53 -8.78
C VAL A 95 -0.24 -3.19 -9.38
N ALA A 96 -0.79 -2.09 -8.84
CA ALA A 96 -0.54 -0.73 -9.32
C ALA A 96 -0.76 -0.58 -10.85
N CYS A 97 -1.75 -1.28 -11.41
CA CYS A 97 -2.08 -1.27 -12.82
C CYS A 97 -2.55 0.11 -13.28
N MET A 98 -1.99 0.57 -14.40
CA MET A 98 -2.28 1.87 -15.02
C MET A 98 -2.71 1.75 -16.48
N GLU A 99 -3.08 0.56 -16.95
CA GLU A 99 -3.48 0.34 -18.36
C GLU A 99 -4.61 1.27 -18.81
N HIS A 100 -5.52 1.60 -17.89
CA HIS A 100 -6.65 2.51 -18.16
C HIS A 100 -6.25 3.98 -18.30
N HIS A 101 -5.03 4.35 -17.93
CA HIS A 101 -4.60 5.75 -17.89
C HIS A 101 -3.73 6.07 -19.11
N GLU A 102 -4.24 6.89 -20.04
CA GLU A 102 -3.54 7.28 -21.28
C GLU A 102 -2.16 7.90 -21.02
N TYR A 103 -1.97 8.56 -19.86
CA TYR A 103 -0.70 9.16 -19.42
C TYR A 103 0.12 8.26 -18.48
N ALA A 104 -0.11 6.94 -18.44
CA ALA A 104 0.70 6.01 -17.65
C ALA A 104 2.21 6.13 -17.93
N ARG A 105 2.58 6.69 -19.10
CA ARG A 105 3.95 7.06 -19.50
C ARG A 105 4.24 8.55 -19.26
N LYS A 106 4.73 8.85 -18.07
CA LYS A 106 5.88 9.74 -17.81
C LYS A 106 6.13 9.70 -16.32
N GLU A 107 7.27 9.16 -15.93
CA GLU A 107 7.65 9.13 -14.53
C GLU A 107 7.98 10.55 -14.08
N PHE A 108 7.53 10.94 -12.89
CA PHE A 108 7.82 12.28 -12.34
C PHE A 108 9.33 12.50 -12.08
N ASN A 109 10.16 11.46 -12.29
CA ASN A 109 11.62 11.46 -12.18
C ASN A 109 12.35 11.25 -13.53
N GLU A 110 11.66 11.28 -14.67
CA GLU A 110 12.28 11.28 -16.01
C GLU A 110 12.77 12.66 -16.45
N PHE A 111 12.76 13.66 -15.56
CA PHE A 111 13.50 14.91 -15.76
C PHE A 111 15.00 14.67 -15.48
N LYS A 112 15.67 14.01 -16.42
CA LYS A 112 17.10 14.26 -16.64
C LYS A 112 17.28 15.55 -17.44
#